data_AF-A0A2G9TPG3-F1
#
_entry.id   AF-A0A2G9TPG3-F1
#
_cell.length_a   1.000
_cell.length_b   1.000
_cell.length_c   1.000
_cell.angle_alpha   90.00
_cell.angle_beta   90.00
_cell.angle_gamma   90.00
#
_symmetry.space_group_name_H-M   'P 1'
#
loop_
_entity.id
_entity.type
_entity.pdbx_description
1 polymer ?
#
loop_
_entity_poly.entity_id
_entity_poly.type
_entity_poly.pdbx_seq_one_letter_code
_entity_poly.pdbx_strand_id
1 'polypeptide(L)'
;MKTDEGKISARRRAEWLEDGDHDINLVSLLAQQNLKRLDNNISDIEHEMTRAEKLVNDEKVQNKEQFRTVFNRTIEKLEQKLDNIASKLTESQCTHHPQPVKRKHSQEIGDVPSTSKIQVISDEEYMERLIEENRDDQDAPPEDAERREKQHQEQEQERRAAERRERQQQEQEQERQDRARHEEERRRYIAELEDELAELRDSYSLLSRRKFGYSDNVKEWTKCSFCGAIAQHYSDSCPEITTGQERYNFIEENGMCRICLGRGHKAAECRTEEKDCWYCNTVRGRALYFLVEEQEHHRALCVIPDSKDRIRARIRRVEEELYRVRHQ
;
A
#
# COMPACT_ATOMS: atom_id res chain seq x y z
N MET A 1 3.48 12.73 44.18
CA MET A 1 2.03 12.41 44.17
C MET A 1 1.80 11.51 42.95
N LYS A 2 1.51 10.22 43.15
CA LYS A 2 1.23 9.28 42.06
C LYS A 2 -0.28 9.23 41.88
N THR A 3 -0.78 9.67 40.73
CA THR A 3 -2.20 9.62 40.38
C THR A 3 -2.55 8.18 39.96
N ASP A 4 -3.55 7.60 40.63
CA ASP A 4 -4.06 6.24 40.44
C ASP A 4 -5.05 6.23 39.24
N GLU A 5 -4.56 6.61 38.06
CA GLU A 5 -5.34 6.65 36.81
C GLU A 5 -5.34 5.26 36.17
N GLY A 6 -6.48 4.56 36.26
CA GLY A 6 -6.70 3.33 35.49
C GLY A 6 -7.58 2.28 36.16
N LYS A 7 -7.91 2.40 37.45
CA LYS A 7 -8.78 1.43 38.11
C LYS A 7 -10.24 1.76 37.85
N ILE A 8 -10.84 1.05 36.90
CA ILE A 8 -12.29 1.00 36.72
C ILE A 8 -12.92 0.62 38.07
N SER A 9 -13.72 1.54 38.60
CA SER A 9 -14.47 1.42 39.85
C SER A 9 -15.18 0.08 39.91
N ALA A 10 -15.09 -0.61 41.05
CA ALA A 10 -15.77 -1.88 41.29
C ALA A 10 -17.29 -1.76 41.05
N ARG A 11 -17.86 -0.57 41.28
CA ARG A 11 -19.27 -0.27 41.03
C ARG A 11 -19.62 -0.29 39.54
N ARG A 12 -18.73 0.22 38.68
CA ARG A 12 -18.91 0.20 37.23
C ARG A 12 -18.76 -1.21 36.65
N ARG A 13 -17.96 -2.07 37.28
CA ARG A 13 -17.86 -3.50 36.95
C ARG A 13 -19.13 -4.28 37.32
N ALA A 14 -19.80 -3.90 38.40
CA ALA A 14 -21.06 -4.53 38.81
C ALA A 14 -22.22 -4.14 37.88
N GLU A 15 -22.30 -2.88 37.43
CA GLU A 15 -23.28 -2.45 36.43
C GLU A 15 -23.21 -3.26 35.12
N TRP A 16 -22.00 -3.67 34.69
CA TRP A 16 -21.82 -4.47 33.48
C TRP A 16 -22.25 -5.94 33.63
N LEU A 17 -22.43 -6.42 34.87
CA LEU A 17 -22.84 -7.80 35.16
C LEU A 17 -24.36 -7.90 35.43
N GLU A 18 -25.04 -6.77 35.67
CA GLU A 18 -26.48 -6.73 35.94
C GLU A 18 -27.34 -6.50 34.67
N ASP A 19 -26.74 -6.04 33.57
CA ASP A 19 -27.43 -5.95 32.27
C ASP A 19 -27.55 -7.34 31.64
N GLY A 20 -28.74 -7.91 31.82
CA GLY A 20 -29.07 -9.33 31.74
C GLY A 20 -28.63 -10.08 30.49
N ASP A 21 -28.40 -11.39 30.66
CA ASP A 21 -28.27 -12.46 29.66
C ASP A 21 -28.37 -11.96 28.21
N HIS A 22 -27.33 -11.26 27.75
CA HIS A 22 -27.20 -10.96 26.34
C HIS A 22 -26.98 -12.32 25.69
N ASP A 23 -27.89 -12.72 24.81
CA ASP A 23 -27.80 -14.00 24.12
C ASP A 23 -26.47 -14.04 23.34
N ILE A 24 -25.45 -14.64 23.97
CA ILE A 24 -24.10 -14.75 23.43
C ILE A 24 -24.16 -15.43 22.07
N ASN A 25 -25.15 -16.30 21.84
CA ASN A 25 -25.36 -16.95 20.56
C ASN A 25 -25.81 -15.95 19.49
N LEU A 26 -26.67 -14.98 19.84
CA LEU A 26 -27.11 -13.92 18.91
C LEU A 26 -25.95 -13.00 18.53
N VAL A 27 -25.14 -12.58 19.50
CA VAL A 27 -23.95 -11.75 19.23
C VAL A 27 -22.92 -12.50 18.39
N SER A 28 -22.69 -13.79 18.70
CA SER A 28 -21.80 -14.66 17.93
C SER A 28 -22.30 -14.86 16.49
N LEU A 29 -23.61 -15.07 16.31
CA LEU A 29 -24.23 -15.23 14.99
C LEU A 29 -24.11 -13.95 14.15
N LEU A 30 -24.36 -12.78 14.75
CA LEU A 30 -24.18 -11.48 14.08
C LEU A 30 -22.72 -11.23 13.71
N ALA A 31 -21.78 -11.60 14.57
CA ALA A 31 -20.34 -11.50 14.28
C ALA A 31 -19.97 -12.39 13.09
N GLN A 32 -20.43 -13.65 13.06
CA GLN A 32 -20.19 -14.57 11.95
C GLN A 32 -20.78 -14.05 10.62
N GLN A 33 -21.99 -13.48 10.67
CA GLN A 33 -22.62 -12.90 9.48
C GLN A 33 -21.84 -11.70 8.94
N ASN A 34 -21.34 -10.84 9.83
CA ASN A 34 -20.53 -9.69 9.44
C ASN A 34 -19.16 -10.10 8.88
N LEU A 35 -18.50 -11.11 9.47
CA LEU A 35 -17.26 -11.68 8.93
C LEU A 35 -17.47 -12.22 7.52
N LYS A 36 -18.53 -12.99 7.28
CA LYS A 36 -18.86 -13.50 5.94
C LYS A 36 -19.11 -12.38 4.93
N ARG A 37 -19.73 -11.27 5.36
CA ARG A 37 -19.95 -10.10 4.51
C ARG A 37 -18.64 -9.37 4.17
N LEU A 38 -17.73 -9.28 5.14
CA LEU A 38 -16.39 -8.72 4.92
C LEU A 38 -15.57 -9.59 3.97
N ASP A 39 -15.59 -10.91 4.13
CA ASP A 39 -14.89 -11.85 3.23
C ASP A 39 -15.37 -11.70 1.77
N ASN A 40 -16.69 -11.58 1.57
CA ASN A 40 -17.25 -11.34 0.23
C ASN A 40 -16.78 -10.00 -0.35
N ASN A 41 -16.79 -8.93 0.46
CA ASN A 41 -16.31 -7.61 0.01
C ASN A 41 -14.82 -7.62 -0.32
N ILE A 42 -13.99 -8.34 0.46
CA ILE A 42 -12.56 -8.51 0.20
C ILE A 42 -12.37 -9.21 -1.15
N SER A 43 -13.09 -10.32 -1.38
CA SER A 43 -13.02 -11.05 -2.64
C SER A 43 -13.43 -10.20 -3.86
N ASP A 44 -14.46 -9.36 -3.72
CA ASP A 44 -14.88 -8.42 -4.77
C ASP A 44 -13.80 -7.37 -5.06
N ILE A 45 -13.15 -6.82 -4.03
CA ILE A 45 -12.07 -5.83 -4.18
C ILE A 45 -10.84 -6.47 -4.84
N GLU A 46 -10.45 -7.68 -4.43
CA GLU A 46 -9.33 -8.42 -5.02
C GLU A 46 -9.54 -8.71 -6.51
N HIS A 47 -10.77 -9.06 -6.89
CA HIS A 47 -11.15 -9.28 -8.29
C HIS A 47 -11.08 -7.99 -9.12
N GLU A 48 -11.57 -6.86 -8.58
CA GLU A 48 -11.47 -5.57 -9.27
C GLU A 48 -10.03 -5.05 -9.35
N MET A 49 -9.21 -5.27 -8.32
CA MET A 49 -7.77 -4.95 -8.36
C MET A 49 -7.05 -5.75 -9.44
N THR A 50 -7.28 -7.06 -9.51
CA THR A 50 -6.68 -7.93 -10.54
C THR A 50 -7.10 -7.49 -11.94
N ARG A 51 -8.37 -7.09 -12.12
CA ARG A 51 -8.87 -6.54 -13.39
C ARG A 51 -8.19 -5.22 -13.75
N ALA A 52 -8.03 -4.30 -12.80
CA ALA A 52 -7.36 -3.03 -13.00
C ALA A 52 -5.87 -3.21 -13.34
N GLU A 53 -5.17 -4.09 -12.65
CA GLU A 53 -3.77 -4.42 -12.94
C GLU A 53 -3.60 -4.97 -14.36
N LYS A 54 -4.51 -5.84 -14.80
CA LYS A 54 -4.52 -6.36 -16.16
C LYS A 54 -4.73 -5.25 -17.19
N LEU A 55 -5.69 -4.34 -16.96
CA LEU A 55 -5.92 -3.19 -17.85
C LEU A 55 -4.70 -2.28 -17.94
N VAL A 56 -4.04 -1.99 -16.80
CA VAL A 56 -2.81 -1.17 -16.77
C VAL A 56 -1.66 -1.87 -17.51
N ASN A 57 -1.53 -3.19 -17.36
CA ASN A 57 -0.50 -3.96 -18.06
C ASN A 57 -0.78 -4.06 -19.56
N ASP A 58 -2.03 -4.30 -19.97
CA ASP A 58 -2.43 -4.33 -21.38
C ASP A 58 -2.25 -2.95 -22.04
N GLU A 59 -2.57 -1.85 -21.34
CA GLU A 59 -2.26 -0.48 -21.80
C GLU A 59 -0.75 -0.22 -21.86
N LYS A 60 0.05 -0.68 -20.88
CA LYS A 60 1.52 -0.56 -20.93
C LYS A 60 2.13 -1.30 -22.12
N VAL A 61 1.51 -2.41 -22.55
CA VAL A 61 1.96 -3.21 -23.69
C VAL A 61 1.50 -2.60 -25.03
N GLN A 62 0.29 -2.03 -25.10
CA GLN A 62 -0.22 -1.43 -26.34
C GLN A 62 0.16 0.04 -26.56
N ASN A 63 0.58 0.78 -25.52
CA ASN A 63 0.57 2.25 -25.55
C ASN A 63 1.94 2.91 -25.32
N LYS A 64 3.08 2.24 -25.57
CA LYS A 64 4.39 2.92 -25.48
C LYS A 64 4.62 3.98 -26.56
N GLU A 65 4.05 3.81 -27.75
CA GLU A 65 4.18 4.78 -28.85
C GLU A 65 3.06 5.82 -28.86
N GLN A 66 1.82 5.41 -28.58
CA GLN A 66 0.69 6.36 -28.51
C GLN A 66 0.81 7.30 -27.31
N PHE A 67 1.24 6.83 -26.12
CA PHE A 67 1.48 7.69 -24.96
C PHE A 67 2.59 8.70 -25.24
N ARG A 68 3.69 8.28 -25.90
CA ARG A 68 4.75 9.20 -26.34
C ARG A 68 4.21 10.29 -27.27
N THR A 69 3.35 9.94 -28.23
CA THR A 69 2.77 10.94 -29.13
C THR A 69 1.79 11.90 -28.45
N VAL A 70 0.94 11.41 -27.54
CA VAL A 70 -0.01 12.27 -26.80
C VAL A 70 0.73 13.17 -25.82
N PHE A 71 1.74 12.64 -25.13
CA PHE A 71 2.56 13.41 -24.20
C PHE A 71 3.34 14.51 -24.90
N ASN A 72 4.03 14.20 -26.02
CA ASN A 72 4.76 15.20 -26.81
C ASN A 72 3.85 16.30 -27.34
N ARG A 73 2.66 15.95 -27.85
CA ARG A 73 1.67 16.93 -28.34
C ARG A 73 1.15 17.85 -27.23
N THR A 74 1.13 17.38 -25.98
CA THR A 74 0.69 18.17 -24.83
C THR A 74 1.79 19.13 -24.39
N ILE A 75 3.05 18.70 -24.45
CA ILE A 75 4.22 19.56 -24.22
C ILE A 75 4.27 20.70 -25.25
N GLU A 76 4.13 20.40 -26.55
CA GLU A 76 4.13 21.44 -27.61
C GLU A 76 3.02 22.51 -27.39
N LYS A 77 1.85 22.08 -26.92
CA LYS A 77 0.75 23.02 -26.58
C LYS A 77 1.07 23.90 -25.38
N LEU A 78 1.84 23.41 -24.41
CA LEU A 78 2.27 24.18 -23.25
C LEU A 78 3.34 25.20 -23.64
N GLU A 79 4.29 24.80 -24.48
CA GLU A 79 5.32 25.69 -25.04
C GLU A 79 4.67 26.85 -25.81
N GLN A 80 3.72 26.57 -26.71
CA GLN A 80 2.98 27.62 -27.42
C GLN A 80 2.20 28.56 -26.49
N LYS A 81 1.68 28.06 -25.36
CA LYS A 81 0.99 28.91 -24.38
C LYS A 81 1.98 29.82 -23.64
N LEU A 82 3.17 29.31 -23.30
CA LEU A 82 4.22 30.11 -22.69
C LEU A 82 4.70 31.22 -23.63
N ASP A 83 4.91 30.92 -24.91
CA ASP A 83 5.29 31.93 -25.91
C ASP A 83 4.23 33.02 -26.09
N ASN A 84 2.95 32.63 -26.09
CA ASN A 84 1.83 33.57 -26.14
C ASN A 84 1.77 34.46 -24.89
N ILE A 85 2.04 33.91 -23.70
CA ILE A 85 2.10 34.67 -22.45
C ILE A 85 3.29 35.64 -22.48
N ALA A 86 4.46 35.20 -22.93
CA ALA A 86 5.65 36.03 -23.08
C ALA A 86 5.41 37.19 -24.08
N SER A 87 4.72 36.91 -25.19
CA SER A 87 4.33 37.92 -26.17
C SER A 87 3.33 38.93 -25.59
N LYS A 88 2.35 38.48 -24.82
CA LYS A 88 1.38 39.38 -24.14
C LYS A 88 2.03 40.23 -23.05
N LEU A 89 3.03 39.71 -22.35
CA LEU A 89 3.77 40.44 -21.32
C LEU A 89 4.65 41.55 -21.92
N THR A 90 5.23 41.31 -23.09
CA THR A 90 6.00 42.32 -23.83
C THR A 90 5.10 43.39 -24.43
N GLU A 91 3.90 43.04 -24.90
CA GLU A 91 2.90 44.01 -25.38
C GLU A 91 2.28 44.84 -24.24
N SER A 92 2.02 44.24 -23.07
CA SER A 92 1.38 44.91 -21.93
C SER A 92 2.30 45.90 -21.18
N GLN A 93 3.61 45.89 -21.45
CA GLN A 93 4.54 46.87 -20.87
C GLN A 93 4.49 48.24 -21.57
N CYS A 94 3.80 48.39 -22.70
CA CYS A 94 3.76 49.65 -23.44
C CYS A 94 2.50 50.51 -23.23
N THR A 95 1.46 50.05 -22.53
CA THR A 95 0.20 50.82 -22.46
C THR A 95 -0.53 50.75 -21.11
N HIS A 96 -0.75 51.95 -20.56
CA HIS A 96 -1.78 52.37 -19.58
C HIS A 96 -1.49 52.14 -18.08
N HIS A 97 -1.37 53.19 -17.25
CA HIS A 97 -2.33 54.28 -16.90
C HIS A 97 -3.64 53.75 -16.28
N PRO A 98 -3.89 53.98 -14.97
CA PRO A 98 -4.94 53.26 -14.23
C PRO A 98 -6.30 53.98 -14.25
N GLN A 99 -7.36 53.18 -14.37
CA GLN A 99 -8.77 53.56 -14.17
C GLN A 99 -9.42 52.67 -13.08
N PRO A 100 -10.42 53.18 -12.32
CA PRO A 100 -10.96 52.51 -11.13
C PRO A 100 -12.19 51.65 -11.45
N VAL A 101 -12.32 50.52 -10.75
CA VAL A 101 -13.40 49.53 -10.97
C VAL A 101 -14.40 49.53 -9.80
N LYS A 102 -15.69 49.55 -10.13
CA LYS A 102 -16.84 49.54 -9.21
C LYS A 102 -17.20 48.11 -8.77
N ARG A 103 -17.50 47.95 -7.47
CA ARG A 103 -18.03 46.71 -6.83
C ARG A 103 -19.54 46.58 -7.02
N LYS A 104 -20.02 45.35 -7.24
CA LYS A 104 -21.42 44.92 -7.11
C LYS A 104 -21.55 43.81 -6.07
N HIS A 105 -22.72 43.80 -5.44
CA HIS A 105 -23.14 43.09 -4.24
C HIS A 105 -24.36 42.21 -4.58
N SER A 106 -24.45 41.01 -3.99
CA SER A 106 -25.66 40.18 -3.71
C SER A 106 -25.15 38.95 -2.91
N GLN A 107 -25.48 38.68 -1.64
CA GLN A 107 -26.76 38.47 -0.94
C GLN A 107 -27.27 37.01 -1.06
N GLU A 108 -27.26 36.29 0.06
CA GLU A 108 -28.29 35.32 0.47
C GLU A 108 -28.16 35.03 1.99
N ILE A 109 -29.30 35.07 2.69
CA ILE A 109 -29.49 35.02 4.15
C ILE A 109 -30.30 33.77 4.46
N GLY A 110 -29.92 33.05 5.53
CA GLY A 110 -30.68 31.92 6.11
C GLY A 110 -31.21 32.24 7.51
N ASP A 111 -32.43 31.76 7.75
CA ASP A 111 -33.38 31.97 8.85
C ASP A 111 -32.91 31.87 10.32
N VAL A 112 -33.42 32.79 11.16
CA VAL A 112 -33.62 32.60 12.62
C VAL A 112 -34.88 33.37 13.07
N PRO A 113 -35.89 32.73 13.68
CA PRO A 113 -36.95 33.45 14.39
C PRO A 113 -36.87 33.17 15.90
N SER A 114 -36.63 34.22 16.69
CA SER A 114 -37.02 34.20 18.10
C SER A 114 -37.51 35.57 18.54
N THR A 115 -38.70 35.55 19.12
CA THR A 115 -39.66 36.64 19.27
C THR A 115 -39.16 37.72 20.23
N SER A 116 -38.72 38.85 19.69
CA SER A 116 -38.53 40.08 20.44
C SER A 116 -39.74 40.99 20.26
N LYS A 117 -40.39 41.36 21.36
CA LYS A 117 -41.49 42.33 21.40
C LYS A 117 -40.96 43.67 20.90
N ILE A 118 -41.28 44.03 19.66
CA ILE A 118 -40.95 45.32 19.07
C ILE A 118 -41.84 46.37 19.76
N GLN A 119 -41.24 47.19 20.62
CA GLN A 119 -41.85 48.44 21.06
C GLN A 119 -41.88 49.37 19.86
N VAL A 120 -43.08 49.82 19.47
CA VAL A 120 -43.26 50.81 18.40
C VAL A 120 -42.78 52.14 18.95
N ILE A 121 -41.55 52.51 18.59
CA ILE A 121 -40.95 53.80 18.88
C ILE A 121 -41.60 54.81 17.92
N SER A 122 -41.95 55.99 18.41
CA SER A 122 -42.45 57.09 17.58
C SER A 122 -41.41 57.47 16.53
N ASP A 123 -41.82 57.81 15.31
CA ASP A 123 -40.92 58.22 14.21
C ASP A 123 -39.93 59.33 14.64
N GLU A 124 -40.35 60.21 15.55
CA GLU A 124 -39.50 61.27 16.13
C GLU A 124 -38.39 60.70 17.02
N GLU A 125 -38.73 59.75 17.90
CA GLU A 125 -37.79 59.13 18.85
C GLU A 125 -36.87 58.12 18.13
N TYR A 126 -37.34 57.54 17.01
CA TYR A 126 -36.50 56.77 16.08
C TYR A 126 -35.47 57.67 15.37
N MET A 127 -35.90 58.83 14.88
CA MET A 127 -35.01 59.80 14.22
C MET A 127 -34.02 60.42 15.20
N GLU A 128 -34.42 60.72 16.44
CA GLU A 128 -33.51 61.17 17.49
C GLU A 128 -32.46 60.10 17.83
N ARG A 129 -32.86 58.82 17.96
CA ARG A 129 -31.90 57.73 18.15
C ARG A 129 -30.93 57.57 16.98
N LEU A 130 -31.39 57.72 15.75
CA LEU A 130 -30.55 57.68 14.55
C LEU A 130 -29.57 58.86 14.51
N ILE A 131 -29.99 60.04 14.96
CA ILE A 131 -29.13 61.22 15.05
C ILE A 131 -28.10 61.04 16.17
N GLU A 132 -28.50 60.46 17.31
CA GLU A 132 -27.61 60.21 18.45
C GLU A 132 -26.59 59.10 18.15
N GLU A 133 -27.00 57.97 17.56
CA GLU A 133 -26.09 56.91 17.08
C GLU A 133 -25.13 57.38 15.97
N ASN A 134 -25.51 58.40 15.18
CA ASN A 134 -24.63 58.97 14.15
C ASN A 134 -23.80 60.18 14.63
N ARG A 135 -24.04 60.69 15.84
CA ARG A 135 -23.30 61.84 16.40
C ARG A 135 -21.97 61.47 17.05
N ASP A 136 -21.69 60.19 17.25
CA ASP A 136 -20.67 59.77 18.21
C ASP A 136 -19.20 59.68 17.72
N ASP A 137 -18.85 60.03 16.48
CA ASP A 137 -17.43 59.87 16.05
C ASP A 137 -16.83 61.01 15.19
N GLN A 138 -17.55 62.11 14.89
CA GLN A 138 -16.99 63.19 14.06
C GLN A 138 -16.31 64.34 14.82
N ASP A 139 -16.51 64.44 16.15
CA ASP A 139 -15.92 65.51 16.98
C ASP A 139 -14.75 65.01 17.85
N ALA A 140 -14.22 63.80 17.59
CA ALA A 140 -13.00 63.34 18.23
C ALA A 140 -11.81 64.19 17.75
N PRO A 141 -10.94 64.69 18.65
CA PRO A 141 -9.76 65.45 18.26
C PRO A 141 -8.91 64.68 17.25
N PRO A 142 -8.40 65.31 16.18
CA PRO A 142 -7.62 64.63 15.13
C PRO A 142 -6.38 63.88 15.68
N GLU A 143 -5.84 64.27 16.84
CA GLU A 143 -4.76 63.56 17.52
C GLU A 143 -5.17 62.17 18.03
N ASP A 144 -6.43 61.96 18.42
CA ASP A 144 -6.94 60.67 18.91
C ASP A 144 -7.22 59.69 17.76
N ALA A 145 -7.59 60.19 16.58
CA ALA A 145 -7.80 59.38 15.38
C ALA A 145 -6.50 58.75 14.86
N GLU A 146 -5.42 59.54 14.76
CA GLU A 146 -4.09 59.01 14.36
C GLU A 146 -3.55 57.98 15.36
N ARG A 147 -3.82 58.18 16.66
CA ARG A 147 -3.39 57.25 17.71
C ARG A 147 -4.14 55.92 17.63
N ARG A 148 -5.45 55.95 17.35
CA ARG A 148 -6.27 54.75 17.11
C ARG A 148 -5.81 54.00 15.85
N GLU A 149 -5.49 54.71 14.76
CA GLU A 149 -5.02 54.08 13.52
C GLU A 149 -3.64 53.41 13.71
N LYS A 150 -2.70 54.05 14.41
CA LYS A 150 -1.40 53.44 14.74
C LYS A 150 -1.56 52.18 15.60
N GLN A 151 -2.41 52.21 16.62
CA GLN A 151 -2.70 51.02 17.43
C GLN A 151 -3.31 49.88 16.60
N HIS A 152 -4.24 50.20 15.69
CA HIS A 152 -4.82 49.20 14.80
C HIS A 152 -3.77 48.59 13.85
N GLN A 153 -2.88 49.43 13.28
CA GLN A 153 -1.79 48.96 12.42
C GLN A 153 -0.79 48.07 13.19
N GLU A 154 -0.40 48.45 14.40
CA GLU A 154 0.47 47.64 15.26
C GLU A 154 -0.17 46.30 15.60
N GLN A 155 -1.45 46.30 15.99
CA GLN A 155 -2.19 45.08 16.32
C GLN A 155 -2.37 44.16 15.09
N GLU A 156 -2.59 44.73 13.91
CA GLU A 156 -2.66 43.95 12.66
C GLU A 156 -1.29 43.36 12.28
N GLN A 157 -0.21 44.13 12.44
CA GLN A 157 1.15 43.62 12.23
C GLN A 157 1.50 42.48 13.19
N GLU A 158 1.14 42.61 14.47
CA GLU A 158 1.34 41.56 15.48
C GLU A 158 0.53 40.31 15.15
N ARG A 159 -0.74 40.45 14.75
CA ARG A 159 -1.57 39.32 14.28
C ARG A 159 -0.95 38.63 13.06
N ARG A 160 -0.51 39.38 12.06
CA ARG A 160 0.16 38.83 10.87
C ARG A 160 1.48 38.13 11.23
N ALA A 161 2.24 38.66 12.19
CA ALA A 161 3.45 38.03 12.68
C ALA A 161 3.16 36.73 13.46
N ALA A 162 2.12 36.71 14.28
CA ALA A 162 1.65 35.53 15.00
C ALA A 162 1.20 34.43 14.04
N GLU A 163 0.36 34.75 13.04
CA GLU A 163 -0.09 33.81 12.01
C GLU A 163 1.08 33.23 11.21
N ARG A 164 2.11 34.04 10.91
CA ARG A 164 3.33 33.56 10.25
C ARG A 164 4.11 32.57 11.12
N ARG A 165 4.24 32.85 12.42
CA ARG A 165 4.91 31.95 13.38
C ARG A 165 4.14 30.63 13.51
N GLU A 166 2.82 30.69 13.57
CA GLU A 166 1.97 29.50 13.66
C GLU A 166 2.11 28.62 12.41
N ARG A 167 2.06 29.21 11.21
CA ARG A 167 2.30 28.46 9.96
C ARG A 167 3.68 27.81 9.92
N GLN A 168 4.73 28.53 10.33
CA GLN A 168 6.08 27.97 10.39
C GLN A 168 6.18 26.80 11.39
N GLN A 169 5.50 26.90 12.54
CA GLN A 169 5.44 25.80 13.50
C GLN A 169 4.69 24.59 12.95
N GLN A 170 3.56 24.82 12.26
CA GLN A 170 2.79 23.75 11.62
C GLN A 170 3.59 23.06 10.51
N GLU A 171 4.29 23.82 9.66
CA GLU A 171 5.16 23.28 8.61
C GLU A 171 6.32 22.45 9.19
N GLN A 172 6.99 22.96 10.24
CA GLN A 172 8.05 22.21 10.92
C GLN A 172 7.54 20.93 11.58
N GLU A 173 6.36 20.98 12.20
CA GLU A 173 5.77 19.80 12.82
C GLU A 173 5.34 18.77 11.77
N GLN A 174 4.75 19.21 10.66
CA GLN A 174 4.42 18.33 9.54
C GLN A 174 5.67 17.66 8.96
N GLU A 175 6.76 18.41 8.75
CA GLU A 175 8.02 17.86 8.26
C GLU A 175 8.62 16.83 9.24
N ARG A 176 8.52 17.09 10.56
CA ARG A 176 8.94 16.13 11.59
C ARG A 176 8.10 14.85 11.55
N GLN A 177 6.79 14.96 11.38
CA GLN A 177 5.89 13.82 11.27
C GLN A 177 6.16 13.00 10.01
N ASP A 178 6.37 13.65 8.87
CA ASP A 178 6.67 12.97 7.60
C ASP A 178 8.03 12.25 7.66
N ARG A 179 9.04 12.88 8.26
CA ARG A 179 10.35 12.23 8.52
C ARG A 179 10.20 11.02 9.44
N ALA A 180 9.42 11.14 10.53
CA ALA A 180 9.19 10.04 11.46
C ALA A 180 8.46 8.86 10.80
N ARG A 181 7.45 9.15 9.96
CA ARG A 181 6.72 8.13 9.20
C ARG A 181 7.65 7.39 8.22
N HIS A 182 8.43 8.14 7.44
CA HIS A 182 9.39 7.55 6.50
C HIS A 182 10.45 6.69 7.22
N GLU A 183 10.91 7.11 8.40
CA GLU A 183 11.84 6.32 9.20
C GLU A 183 11.19 5.02 9.72
N GLU A 184 9.93 5.06 10.15
CA GLU A 184 9.19 3.87 10.57
C GLU A 184 8.99 2.88 9.42
N GLU A 185 8.58 3.37 8.24
CA GLU A 185 8.44 2.57 7.03
C GLU A 185 9.76 1.89 6.65
N ARG A 186 10.87 2.64 6.69
CA ARG A 186 12.21 2.09 6.46
C ARG A 186 12.57 1.01 7.47
N ARG A 187 12.28 1.21 8.77
CA ARG A 187 12.53 0.21 9.81
C ARG A 187 11.72 -1.06 9.59
N ARG A 188 10.44 -0.93 9.22
CA ARG A 188 9.56 -2.06 8.91
C ARG A 188 10.10 -2.87 7.73
N TYR A 189 10.49 -2.18 6.66
CA TYR A 189 11.04 -2.83 5.48
C TYR A 189 12.38 -3.55 5.76
N ILE A 190 13.24 -2.97 6.60
CA ILE A 190 14.47 -3.64 7.07
C ILE A 190 14.12 -4.93 7.84
N ALA A 191 13.14 -4.89 8.73
CA ALA A 191 12.70 -6.07 9.49
C ALA A 191 12.16 -7.17 8.57
N GLU A 192 11.34 -6.83 7.57
CA GLU A 192 10.82 -7.78 6.58
C GLU A 192 11.95 -8.47 5.79
N LEU A 193 12.98 -7.72 5.37
CA LEU A 193 14.14 -8.28 4.68
C LEU A 193 14.98 -9.19 5.59
N GLU A 194 15.12 -8.84 6.87
CA GLU A 194 15.81 -9.68 7.86
C GLU A 194 15.08 -11.00 8.10
N ASP A 195 13.76 -10.95 8.23
CA ASP A 195 12.90 -12.12 8.37
C ASP A 195 12.97 -13.01 7.12
N GLU A 196 12.85 -12.44 5.91
CA GLU A 196 13.01 -13.19 4.67
C GLU A 196 14.39 -13.87 4.60
N LEU A 197 15.45 -13.14 4.96
CA LEU A 197 16.81 -13.67 4.95
C LEU A 197 16.98 -14.83 5.95
N ALA A 198 16.39 -14.70 7.14
CA ALA A 198 16.41 -15.75 8.16
C ALA A 198 15.67 -17.00 7.67
N GLU A 199 14.47 -16.86 7.11
CA GLU A 199 13.68 -17.97 6.57
C GLU A 199 14.36 -18.65 5.38
N LEU A 200 14.98 -17.88 4.48
CA LEU A 200 15.75 -18.42 3.35
C LEU A 200 16.94 -19.25 3.82
N ARG A 201 17.66 -18.78 4.85
CA ARG A 201 18.80 -19.49 5.45
C ARG A 201 18.37 -20.76 6.17
N ASP A 202 17.29 -20.71 6.96
CA ASP A 202 16.71 -21.88 7.61
C ASP A 202 16.30 -22.92 6.58
N SER A 203 15.50 -22.51 5.59
CA SER A 203 15.01 -23.39 4.54
C SER A 203 16.15 -23.99 3.70
N TYR A 204 17.20 -23.21 3.43
CA TYR A 204 18.39 -23.70 2.73
C TYR A 204 19.10 -24.81 3.49
N SER A 205 19.12 -24.75 4.83
CA SER A 205 19.75 -25.77 5.68
C SER A 205 19.01 -27.11 5.63
N LEU A 206 17.69 -27.08 5.46
CA LEU A 206 16.83 -28.26 5.43
C LEU A 206 16.81 -28.96 4.07
N LEU A 207 17.33 -28.31 3.02
CA LEU A 207 17.38 -28.91 1.70
C LEU A 207 18.35 -30.09 1.66
N SER A 208 17.75 -31.28 1.63
CA SER A 208 18.44 -32.51 1.29
C SER A 208 19.13 -32.39 -0.06
N ARG A 209 20.36 -32.89 -0.15
CA ARG A 209 21.05 -33.08 -1.43
C ARG A 209 20.59 -34.40 -2.02
N ARG A 210 20.30 -34.40 -3.32
CA ARG A 210 20.14 -35.63 -4.09
C ARG A 210 21.42 -36.45 -3.96
N LYS A 211 21.30 -37.70 -3.52
CA LYS A 211 22.44 -38.63 -3.42
C LYS A 211 22.55 -39.37 -4.75
N PHE A 212 23.70 -39.26 -5.40
CA PHE A 212 24.00 -39.95 -6.65
C PHE A 212 24.78 -41.25 -6.39
N GLY A 213 24.56 -42.25 -7.23
CA GLY A 213 25.34 -43.49 -7.24
C GLY A 213 24.66 -44.66 -6.50
N TYR A 214 25.47 -45.65 -6.16
CA TYR A 214 25.02 -46.93 -5.62
C TYR A 214 24.31 -46.76 -4.27
N SER A 215 23.27 -47.56 -4.05
CA SER A 215 22.55 -47.62 -2.79
C SER A 215 22.34 -49.07 -2.39
N ASP A 216 22.81 -49.44 -1.19
CA ASP A 216 22.78 -50.83 -0.71
C ASP A 216 21.36 -51.39 -0.49
N ASN A 217 20.36 -50.50 -0.44
CA ASN A 217 18.96 -50.82 -0.15
C ASN A 217 18.06 -50.84 -1.39
N VAL A 218 18.61 -51.05 -2.61
CA VAL A 218 17.82 -51.11 -3.85
C VAL A 218 17.38 -52.56 -4.09
N LYS A 219 16.08 -52.77 -4.31
CA LYS A 219 15.56 -54.12 -4.61
C LYS A 219 16.11 -54.63 -5.94
N GLU A 220 16.41 -55.92 -6.03
CA GLU A 220 17.04 -56.57 -7.20
C GLU A 220 16.33 -56.35 -8.54
N TRP A 221 15.00 -56.16 -8.53
CA TRP A 221 14.21 -55.93 -9.74
C TRP A 221 14.01 -54.44 -10.08
N THR A 222 14.56 -53.53 -9.28
CA THR A 222 14.41 -52.09 -9.52
C THR A 222 15.26 -51.68 -10.72
N LYS A 223 14.61 -51.17 -11.78
CA LYS A 223 15.27 -50.63 -12.97
C LYS A 223 15.24 -49.10 -12.95
N CYS A 224 16.40 -48.46 -13.12
CA CYS A 224 16.47 -47.01 -13.29
C CYS A 224 15.76 -46.60 -14.59
N SER A 225 14.84 -45.64 -14.48
CA SER A 225 14.04 -45.15 -15.62
C SER A 225 14.86 -44.29 -16.60
N PHE A 226 16.05 -43.84 -16.19
CA PHE A 226 16.92 -42.96 -16.97
C PHE A 226 18.02 -43.74 -17.70
N CYS A 227 18.93 -44.38 -16.96
CA CYS A 227 20.05 -45.13 -17.57
C CYS A 227 19.78 -46.62 -17.76
N GLY A 228 18.66 -47.15 -17.25
CA GLY A 228 18.29 -48.56 -17.41
C GLY A 228 19.03 -49.56 -16.52
N ALA A 229 19.96 -49.12 -15.66
CA ALA A 229 20.66 -49.99 -14.71
C ALA A 229 19.68 -50.72 -13.77
N ILE A 230 19.96 -51.99 -13.46
CA ILE A 230 19.12 -52.86 -12.63
C ILE A 230 19.80 -53.07 -11.28
N ALA A 231 19.05 -52.93 -10.18
CA ALA A 231 19.51 -53.16 -8.79
C ALA A 231 20.65 -52.25 -8.29
N GLN A 232 21.09 -51.26 -9.05
CA GLN A 232 22.24 -50.42 -8.67
C GLN A 232 21.84 -49.16 -7.90
N HIS A 233 20.80 -48.47 -8.36
CA HIS A 233 20.33 -47.20 -7.79
C HIS A 233 18.85 -46.97 -8.12
N TYR A 234 18.18 -46.15 -7.31
CA TYR A 234 16.83 -45.66 -7.63
C TYR A 234 16.87 -44.61 -8.74
N SER A 235 15.79 -44.46 -9.51
CA SER A 235 15.73 -43.44 -10.57
C SER A 235 16.09 -42.04 -10.05
N ASP A 236 15.70 -41.67 -8.82
CA ASP A 236 16.05 -40.40 -8.16
C ASP A 236 17.58 -40.19 -7.98
N SER A 237 18.36 -41.27 -7.92
CA SER A 237 19.80 -41.30 -7.67
C SER A 237 20.65 -41.60 -8.92
N CYS A 238 20.06 -41.54 -10.12
CA CYS A 238 20.77 -41.78 -11.38
C CYS A 238 22.03 -40.89 -11.53
N PRO A 239 23.23 -41.48 -11.74
CA PRO A 239 24.46 -40.72 -11.95
C PRO A 239 24.63 -40.20 -13.38
N GLU A 240 23.94 -40.80 -14.37
CA GLU A 240 24.05 -40.41 -15.79
C GLU A 240 23.23 -39.15 -16.13
N ILE A 241 22.09 -38.97 -15.45
CA ILE A 241 21.23 -37.80 -15.62
C ILE A 241 21.03 -37.18 -14.25
N THR A 242 21.75 -36.09 -13.98
CA THR A 242 21.95 -35.63 -12.60
C THR A 242 20.95 -34.57 -12.19
N THR A 243 20.56 -33.68 -13.11
CA THR A 243 19.68 -32.55 -12.80
C THR A 243 18.21 -32.85 -13.07
N GLY A 244 17.31 -32.22 -12.30
CA GLY A 244 15.86 -32.30 -12.51
C GLY A 244 15.43 -31.87 -13.91
N GLN A 245 16.07 -30.82 -14.46
CA GLN A 245 15.76 -30.33 -15.80
C GLN A 245 16.14 -31.34 -16.90
N GLU A 246 17.34 -31.93 -16.84
CA GLU A 246 17.75 -32.96 -17.80
C GLU A 246 16.81 -34.17 -17.73
N ARG A 247 16.38 -34.55 -16.53
CA ARG A 247 15.45 -35.66 -16.31
C ARG A 247 14.06 -35.36 -16.87
N TYR A 248 13.60 -34.12 -16.73
CA TYR A 248 12.34 -33.66 -17.31
C TYR A 248 12.40 -33.74 -18.84
N ASN A 249 13.44 -33.18 -19.45
CA ASN A 249 13.63 -33.22 -20.91
C ASN A 249 13.70 -34.66 -21.42
N PHE A 250 14.44 -35.52 -20.73
CA PHE A 250 14.54 -36.94 -21.08
C PHE A 250 13.16 -37.64 -21.09
N ILE A 251 12.28 -37.28 -20.16
CA ILE A 251 10.92 -37.86 -20.07
C ILE A 251 10.02 -37.40 -21.18
N GLU A 252 10.03 -36.10 -21.48
CA GLU A 252 9.27 -35.52 -22.58
C GLU A 252 9.72 -36.13 -23.92
N GLU A 253 11.03 -36.21 -24.16
CA GLU A 253 11.60 -36.81 -25.38
C GLU A 253 11.26 -38.31 -25.54
N ASN A 254 11.16 -39.03 -24.42
CA ASN A 254 10.87 -40.47 -24.43
C ASN A 254 9.38 -40.81 -24.30
N GLY A 255 8.49 -39.81 -24.24
CA GLY A 255 7.05 -40.01 -24.07
C GLY A 255 6.70 -40.77 -22.78
N MET A 256 7.41 -40.46 -21.68
CA MET A 256 7.16 -41.06 -20.36
C MET A 256 6.22 -40.17 -19.54
N CYS A 257 5.44 -40.79 -18.66
CA CYS A 257 4.55 -40.08 -17.75
C CYS A 257 5.34 -39.42 -16.63
N ARG A 258 5.19 -38.10 -16.45
CA ARG A 258 5.91 -37.35 -15.40
C ARG A 258 5.54 -37.73 -13.97
N ILE A 259 4.39 -38.39 -13.74
CA ILE A 259 3.90 -38.75 -12.39
C ILE A 259 4.46 -40.11 -11.95
N CYS A 260 4.50 -41.11 -12.85
CA CYS A 260 4.89 -42.48 -12.51
C CYS A 260 6.15 -42.99 -13.23
N LEU A 261 6.71 -42.21 -14.16
CA LEU A 261 7.83 -42.57 -15.04
C LEU A 261 7.53 -43.73 -16.02
N GLY A 262 6.27 -44.18 -16.12
CA GLY A 262 5.82 -45.23 -17.02
C GLY A 262 5.64 -44.75 -18.46
N ARG A 263 5.65 -45.68 -19.42
CA ARG A 263 5.36 -45.39 -20.84
C ARG A 263 3.89 -45.67 -21.16
N GLY A 264 3.40 -45.11 -22.27
CA GLY A 264 2.10 -45.48 -22.86
C GLY A 264 0.88 -44.75 -22.31
N HIS A 265 1.08 -43.70 -21.50
CA HIS A 265 0.01 -42.78 -21.07
C HIS A 265 0.60 -41.42 -20.70
N LYS A 266 -0.24 -40.38 -20.71
CA LYS A 266 0.13 -39.02 -20.28
C LYS A 266 -0.16 -38.81 -18.79
N ALA A 267 0.38 -37.72 -18.24
CA ALA A 267 0.14 -37.32 -16.85
C ALA A 267 -1.36 -37.24 -16.50
N ALA A 268 -2.17 -36.64 -17.38
CA ALA A 268 -3.62 -36.50 -17.19
C ALA A 268 -4.40 -37.83 -17.17
N GLU A 269 -3.80 -38.92 -17.64
CA GLU A 269 -4.40 -40.26 -17.71
C GLU A 269 -3.80 -41.20 -16.65
N CYS A 270 -2.85 -40.71 -15.84
CA CYS A 270 -2.14 -41.50 -14.86
C CYS A 270 -3.07 -41.88 -13.71
N ARG A 271 -3.23 -43.18 -13.47
CA ARG A 271 -4.02 -43.72 -12.34
C ARG A 271 -3.20 -43.97 -11.09
N THR A 272 -1.94 -43.54 -11.08
CA THR A 272 -1.10 -43.68 -9.88
C THR A 272 -1.69 -42.77 -8.81
N GLU A 273 -1.91 -43.30 -7.61
CA GLU A 273 -2.36 -42.50 -6.47
C GLU A 273 -1.52 -41.24 -6.34
N GLU A 274 -2.20 -40.10 -6.19
CA GLU A 274 -1.59 -38.79 -6.00
C GLU A 274 -0.68 -38.84 -4.78
N LYS A 275 0.63 -38.85 -5.02
CA LYS A 275 1.64 -38.71 -3.98
C LYS A 275 2.36 -37.41 -4.23
N ASP A 276 2.17 -36.48 -3.30
CA ASP A 276 2.92 -35.24 -3.25
C ASP A 276 4.42 -35.53 -3.35
N CYS A 277 5.12 -34.74 -4.17
CA CYS A 277 6.57 -34.79 -4.25
C CYS A 277 7.16 -34.46 -2.87
N TRP A 278 7.92 -35.38 -2.29
CA TRP A 278 8.53 -35.21 -0.96
C TRP A 278 9.39 -33.95 -0.85
N TYR A 279 10.15 -33.62 -1.91
CA TYR A 279 10.96 -32.40 -1.97
C TYR A 279 10.10 -31.14 -1.96
N CYS A 280 9.03 -31.09 -2.75
CA CYS A 280 8.08 -29.97 -2.76
C CYS A 280 7.39 -29.83 -1.42
N ASN A 281 6.93 -30.94 -0.83
CA ASN A 281 6.24 -30.91 0.46
C ASN A 281 7.16 -30.42 1.60
N THR A 282 8.46 -30.72 1.53
CA THR A 282 9.46 -30.26 2.52
C THR A 282 9.62 -28.73 2.51
N VAL A 283 9.47 -28.10 1.35
CA VAL A 283 9.64 -26.64 1.19
C VAL A 283 8.33 -25.86 1.11
N ARG A 284 7.19 -26.56 1.00
CA ARG A 284 5.86 -25.96 0.93
C ARG A 284 5.59 -25.19 2.22
N GLY A 285 5.09 -23.96 2.11
CA GLY A 285 4.84 -23.08 3.24
C GLY A 285 6.09 -22.43 3.85
N ARG A 286 7.21 -22.39 3.12
CA ARG A 286 8.45 -21.70 3.52
C ARG A 286 8.85 -20.65 2.49
N ALA A 287 9.89 -19.86 2.78
CA ALA A 287 10.49 -18.87 1.87
C ALA A 287 11.05 -19.42 0.54
N LEU A 288 10.91 -20.72 0.26
CA LEU A 288 11.33 -21.37 -0.98
C LEU A 288 10.17 -21.67 -1.95
N TYR A 289 9.01 -21.03 -1.74
CA TYR A 289 7.82 -21.19 -2.60
C TYR A 289 8.12 -20.96 -4.09
N PHE A 290 9.06 -20.06 -4.42
CA PHE A 290 9.49 -19.75 -5.79
C PHE A 290 10.19 -20.93 -6.53
N LEU A 291 10.45 -22.04 -5.83
CA LEU A 291 11.00 -23.28 -6.40
C LEU A 291 9.96 -24.38 -6.57
N VAL A 292 8.77 -24.22 -6.00
CA VAL A 292 7.72 -25.25 -6.06
C VAL A 292 7.06 -25.20 -7.42
N GLU A 293 7.10 -26.32 -8.14
CA GLU A 293 6.31 -26.49 -9.35
C GLU A 293 4.84 -26.70 -8.99
N GLU A 294 3.94 -25.99 -9.68
CA GLU A 294 2.49 -26.14 -9.51
C GLU A 294 1.99 -27.49 -10.04
N GLN A 295 2.72 -28.06 -11.00
CA GLN A 295 2.33 -29.30 -11.65
C GLN A 295 2.84 -30.51 -10.87
N GLU A 296 1.97 -31.52 -10.75
CA GLU A 296 2.32 -32.81 -10.19
C GLU A 296 3.43 -33.48 -11.00
N HIS A 297 4.43 -33.98 -10.27
CA HIS A 297 5.59 -34.64 -10.82
C HIS A 297 6.13 -35.71 -9.87
N HIS A 298 6.75 -36.72 -10.44
CA HIS A 298 7.49 -37.73 -9.72
C HIS A 298 8.70 -37.09 -9.05
N ARG A 299 9.02 -37.46 -7.79
CA ARG A 299 10.15 -36.90 -7.02
C ARG A 299 11.49 -36.88 -7.78
N ALA A 300 11.70 -37.85 -8.66
CA ALA A 300 12.91 -37.94 -9.49
C ALA A 300 13.11 -36.73 -10.40
N LEU A 301 12.04 -36.01 -10.74
CA LEU A 301 12.05 -34.85 -11.65
C LEU A 301 12.16 -33.53 -10.92
N CYS A 302 12.00 -33.54 -9.59
CA CYS A 302 11.98 -32.32 -8.82
C CYS A 302 13.31 -31.56 -8.93
N VAL A 303 13.23 -30.28 -9.26
CA VAL A 303 14.39 -29.37 -9.39
C VAL A 303 14.86 -28.80 -8.05
N ILE A 304 14.09 -28.95 -6.97
CA ILE A 304 14.39 -28.37 -5.65
C ILE A 304 15.76 -28.82 -5.11
N PRO A 305 16.13 -30.11 -5.13
CA PRO A 305 17.44 -30.56 -4.64
C PRO A 305 18.62 -29.92 -5.37
N ASP A 306 18.41 -29.52 -6.62
CA ASP A 306 19.42 -28.96 -7.52
C ASP A 306 19.43 -27.42 -7.47
N SER A 307 18.43 -26.81 -6.85
CA SER A 307 18.21 -25.36 -6.84
C SER A 307 19.03 -24.60 -5.79
N LYS A 308 20.05 -25.22 -5.17
CA LYS A 308 20.87 -24.59 -4.13
C LYS A 308 21.53 -23.30 -4.59
N ASP A 309 21.98 -23.24 -5.84
CA ASP A 309 22.60 -22.04 -6.39
C ASP A 309 21.58 -20.91 -6.59
N ARG A 310 20.34 -21.24 -7.00
CA ARG A 310 19.24 -20.27 -7.10
C ARG A 310 18.90 -19.65 -5.74
N ILE A 311 18.90 -20.46 -4.69
CA ILE A 311 18.63 -19.99 -3.32
C ILE A 311 19.78 -19.12 -2.81
N ARG A 312 21.04 -19.54 -3.02
CA ARG A 312 22.20 -18.71 -2.69
C ARG A 312 22.16 -17.36 -3.43
N ALA A 313 21.71 -17.35 -4.69
CA ALA A 313 21.51 -16.11 -5.43
C ALA A 313 20.37 -15.24 -4.87
N ARG A 314 19.26 -15.83 -4.39
CA ARG A 314 18.21 -15.08 -3.69
C ARG A 314 18.71 -14.49 -2.37
N ILE A 315 19.39 -15.29 -1.55
CA ILE A 315 20.02 -14.84 -0.30
C ILE A 315 20.92 -13.62 -0.55
N ARG A 316 21.83 -13.69 -1.53
CA ARG A 316 22.71 -12.55 -1.87
C ARG A 316 21.93 -11.29 -2.27
N ARG A 317 20.88 -11.42 -3.07
CA ARG A 317 20.05 -10.27 -3.47
C ARG A 317 19.38 -9.61 -2.27
N VAL A 318 18.84 -10.39 -1.35
CA VAL A 318 18.22 -9.88 -0.11
C VAL A 318 19.28 -9.22 0.79
N GLU A 319 20.48 -9.81 0.91
CA GLU A 319 21.61 -9.21 1.65
C GLU A 319 22.06 -7.86 1.06
N GLU A 320 22.17 -7.77 -0.28
CA GLU A 320 22.52 -6.54 -0.99
C GLU A 320 21.45 -5.44 -0.81
N GLU A 321 20.18 -5.83 -0.86
CA GLU A 321 19.05 -4.92 -0.63
C GLU A 321 19.01 -4.41 0.81
N LEU A 322 19.16 -5.32 1.78
CA LEU A 322 19.27 -4.97 3.20
C LEU A 322 20.45 -4.02 3.46
N TYR A 323 21.60 -4.27 2.83
CA TYR A 323 22.76 -3.38 2.92
C TYR A 323 22.43 -1.98 2.36
N ARG A 324 21.83 -1.90 1.17
CA ARG A 324 21.43 -0.63 0.56
C ARG A 324 20.48 0.16 1.45
N VAL A 325 19.42 -0.46 1.95
CA VAL A 325 18.39 0.23 2.75
C VAL A 325 18.98 0.73 4.05
N ARG A 326 19.87 -0.03 4.71
CA ARG A 326 20.52 0.38 5.96
C ARG A 326 21.48 1.56 5.83
N HIS A 327 22.03 1.81 4.64
CA HIS A 327 23.04 2.86 4.39
C HIS A 327 22.51 4.04 3.54
N GLN A 328 21.23 4.03 3.17
CA GLN A 328 20.48 5.23 2.78
C GLN A 328 20.00 5.94 4.04
#